data_AF-A0A1I0HKF2-F1
#
_entry.id   AF-A0A1I0HKF2-F1
#
_cell.length_a   1.000
_cell.length_b   1.000
_cell.length_c   1.000
_cell.angle_alpha   90.00
_cell.angle_beta   90.00
_cell.angle_gamma   90.00
#
_symmetry.space_group_name_H-M   'P 1'
#
loop_
_entity.id
_entity.type
_entity.pdbx_description
1 polymer ?
#
loop_
_entity_poly.entity_id
_entity_poly.type
_entity_poly.pdbx_seq_one_letter_code
_entity_poly.pdbx_strand_id
1 'polypeptide(L)'
;MKGFERKNQLFSLCGLNCGLCPMLLGNYCGGCGNGNQSCRIAKCSLEHGNIEYCYECRQYPCEKYQHIDDYDSFITHKRRKADLERAKNMGIEQYNHEQQEKAQILSYLLSNYNDGRRKTFFCVAVNLLELSELQEAIKQMQENNELPLLPFKAQCLYVVEVFQKIAERRNIELKLIKKK
;
A
#
# COMPACT_ATOMS: atom_id res chain seq x y z
N MET A 1 5.02 15.06 -15.09
CA MET A 1 4.16 15.29 -16.29
C MET A 1 3.65 16.73 -16.20
N LYS A 2 3.78 17.57 -17.24
CA LYS A 2 3.45 19.00 -17.14
C LYS A 2 1.95 19.17 -16.80
N GLY A 3 1.66 19.96 -15.77
CA GLY A 3 0.28 20.33 -15.38
C GLY A 3 -0.48 19.29 -14.54
N PHE A 4 0.15 18.19 -14.13
CA PHE A 4 -0.46 17.24 -13.19
C PHE A 4 0.35 17.18 -11.91
N GLU A 5 -0.19 17.84 -10.88
CA GLU A 5 0.38 17.96 -9.55
C GLU A 5 -0.67 17.55 -8.54
N ARG A 6 -0.25 16.86 -7.48
CA ARG A 6 -1.16 16.42 -6.42
C ARG A 6 -0.54 16.66 -5.06
N LYS A 7 -1.36 17.12 -4.11
CA LYS A 7 -0.93 17.28 -2.72
C LYS A 7 -0.91 15.95 -1.97
N ASN A 8 -1.89 15.08 -2.21
CA ASN A 8 -1.95 13.79 -1.53
C ASN A 8 -0.93 12.78 -2.08
N GLN A 9 0.11 12.50 -1.28
CA GLN A 9 1.15 11.51 -1.60
C GLN A 9 0.93 10.13 -0.95
N LEU A 10 -0.07 10.00 -0.08
CA LEU A 10 -0.42 8.73 0.56
C LEU A 10 -1.25 7.85 -0.35
N PHE A 11 -2.18 8.46 -1.10
CA PHE A 11 -3.12 7.77 -1.98
C PHE A 11 -3.11 8.36 -3.38
N SER A 12 -2.92 7.50 -4.38
CA SER A 12 -2.86 7.91 -5.78
C SER A 12 -4.23 8.11 -6.41
N LEU A 13 -4.27 8.92 -7.47
CA LEU A 13 -5.44 9.11 -8.34
C LEU A 13 -6.10 7.78 -8.73
N CYS A 14 -5.30 6.74 -8.98
CA CYS A 14 -5.80 5.45 -9.46
C CYS A 14 -6.06 4.41 -8.36
N GLY A 15 -5.94 4.77 -7.09
CA GLY A 15 -6.25 3.85 -5.98
C GLY A 15 -5.07 3.07 -5.40
N LEU A 16 -3.85 3.30 -5.86
CA LEU A 16 -2.66 2.74 -5.21
C LEU A 16 -2.33 3.54 -3.95
N ASN A 17 -2.00 2.82 -2.88
CA ASN A 17 -1.50 3.36 -1.62
C ASN A 17 -0.03 3.77 -1.74
N CYS A 18 0.24 4.88 -2.45
CA CYS A 18 1.60 5.40 -2.68
C CYS A 18 2.44 5.53 -1.41
N GLY A 19 1.85 5.92 -0.27
CA GLY A 19 2.55 6.01 1.02
C GLY A 19 3.13 4.68 1.52
N LEU A 20 2.62 3.55 1.02
CA LEU A 20 3.06 2.19 1.38
C LEU A 20 3.91 1.55 0.27
N CYS A 21 4.26 2.32 -0.76
CA CYS A 21 4.96 1.83 -1.93
C CYS A 21 6.48 1.73 -1.70
N PRO A 22 7.13 0.60 -2.03
CA PRO A 22 8.58 0.46 -1.87
C PRO A 22 9.39 1.44 -2.71
N MET A 23 8.84 1.93 -3.83
CA MET A 23 9.48 2.92 -4.71
C MET A 23 9.48 4.32 -4.11
N LEU A 24 8.37 4.73 -3.47
CA LEU A 24 8.30 6.02 -2.78
C LEU A 24 9.22 5.99 -1.55
N LEU A 25 9.12 4.94 -0.74
CA LEU A 25 9.97 4.74 0.45
C LEU A 25 11.47 4.66 0.12
N GLY A 26 11.82 4.21 -1.08
CA GLY A 26 13.20 4.13 -1.55
C GLY A 26 13.69 5.39 -2.25
N ASN A 27 12.90 6.46 -2.32
CA ASN A 27 13.20 7.69 -3.07
C ASN A 27 13.43 7.46 -4.58
N TYR A 28 12.91 6.37 -5.14
CA TYR A 28 12.98 6.05 -6.58
C TYR A 28 11.78 6.61 -7.35
N CYS A 29 10.73 7.02 -6.65
CA CYS A 29 9.52 7.62 -7.20
C CYS A 29 9.08 8.77 -6.31
N GLY A 30 8.72 9.92 -6.88
CA GLY A 30 8.23 11.06 -6.11
C GLY A 30 6.75 10.95 -5.68
N GLY A 31 6.06 9.89 -6.10
CA GLY A 31 4.63 9.70 -5.82
C GLY A 31 3.72 10.21 -6.94
N CYS A 32 2.42 9.95 -6.81
CA CYS A 32 1.44 10.34 -7.82
C CYS A 32 1.33 11.87 -7.89
N GLY A 33 1.65 12.45 -9.06
CA GLY A 33 1.65 13.90 -9.26
C GLY A 33 2.97 14.60 -8.91
N ASN A 34 4.00 13.87 -8.45
CA ASN A 34 5.28 14.46 -8.01
C ASN A 34 6.49 13.85 -8.71
N GLY A 35 6.33 13.43 -9.96
CA GLY A 35 7.41 12.79 -10.72
C GLY A 35 7.36 13.08 -12.22
N ASN A 36 8.46 12.71 -12.89
CA ASN A 36 8.63 12.92 -14.32
C ASN A 36 8.06 11.77 -15.18
N GLN A 37 7.56 10.72 -14.54
CA GLN A 37 7.02 9.56 -15.24
C GLN A 37 5.68 9.87 -15.90
N SER A 38 5.53 9.39 -17.14
CA SER A 38 4.26 9.49 -17.85
C SER A 38 3.26 8.48 -17.29
N CYS A 39 2.02 8.91 -17.04
CA CYS A 39 0.95 8.06 -16.54
C CYS A 39 -0.31 8.27 -17.38
N ARG A 40 -0.82 7.18 -17.99
CA ARG A 40 -2.04 7.24 -18.82
C ARG A 40 -3.27 7.67 -18.03
N ILE A 41 -3.38 7.26 -16.77
CA ILE A 41 -4.50 7.63 -15.91
C ILE A 41 -4.42 9.11 -15.52
N ALA A 42 -3.22 9.63 -15.25
CA ALA A 42 -3.03 11.06 -14.99
C ALA A 42 -3.35 11.93 -16.21
N LYS A 43 -3.00 11.50 -17.43
CA LYS A 43 -3.42 12.21 -18.66
C LYS A 43 -4.95 12.24 -18.79
N CYS A 44 -5.58 11.09 -18.53
CA CYS A 44 -7.03 10.95 -18.54
C CYS A 44 -7.70 11.85 -17.49
N SER A 45 -7.13 12.04 -16.29
CA SER A 45 -7.73 12.96 -15.31
C SER A 45 -7.70 14.41 -15.78
N LEU A 46 -6.60 14.86 -16.41
CA LEU A 46 -6.51 16.21 -16.98
C LEU A 46 -7.57 16.45 -18.06
N GLU A 47 -7.80 15.46 -18.94
CA GLU A 47 -8.83 15.50 -19.99
C GLU A 47 -10.26 15.53 -19.40
N HIS A 48 -10.43 15.03 -18.18
CA HIS A 48 -11.72 14.94 -17.48
C HIS A 48 -11.86 16.00 -16.38
N GLY A 49 -11.21 17.16 -16.53
CA GLY A 49 -11.37 18.29 -15.62
C GLY A 49 -10.45 18.27 -14.39
N ASN A 50 -9.32 17.57 -14.48
CA ASN A 50 -8.32 17.45 -13.43
C ASN A 50 -8.88 16.92 -12.09
N ILE A 51 -9.66 15.83 -12.16
CA ILE A 51 -10.17 15.12 -10.98
C ILE A 51 -9.02 14.60 -10.10
N GLU A 52 -9.25 14.55 -8.78
CA GLU A 52 -8.24 14.12 -7.81
C GLU A 52 -8.19 12.60 -7.64
N TYR A 53 -9.33 11.95 -7.79
CA TYR A 53 -9.47 10.50 -7.71
C TYR A 53 -10.33 9.98 -8.85
N CYS A 54 -9.99 8.81 -9.38
CA CYS A 54 -10.76 8.24 -10.49
C CYS A 54 -12.24 8.01 -10.14
N TYR A 55 -12.56 7.76 -8.86
CA TYR A 55 -13.95 7.61 -8.41
C TYR A 55 -14.81 8.88 -8.57
N GLU A 56 -14.21 10.04 -8.80
CA GLU A 56 -14.90 11.31 -9.06
C GLU A 56 -15.30 11.46 -10.54
N CYS A 57 -14.74 10.63 -11.42
CA CYS A 57 -15.12 10.61 -12.82
C CYS A 57 -16.53 10.04 -12.97
N ARG A 58 -17.41 10.71 -13.72
CA ARG A 58 -18.76 10.21 -14.03
C ARG A 58 -18.77 8.89 -14.79
N GLN A 59 -17.67 8.55 -15.45
CA GLN A 59 -17.51 7.29 -16.18
C GLN A 59 -16.88 6.18 -15.33
N TYR A 60 -16.50 6.45 -14.08
CA TYR A 60 -15.90 5.44 -13.20
C TYR A 60 -16.98 4.55 -12.56
N PRO A 61 -16.77 3.22 -12.50
CA PRO A 61 -15.65 2.47 -13.08
C PRO A 61 -15.73 2.38 -14.61
N CYS A 62 -14.60 2.58 -15.31
CA CYS A 62 -14.52 2.55 -16.77
C CYS A 62 -13.66 1.38 -17.29
N GLU A 63 -13.64 1.20 -18.61
CA GLU A 63 -12.83 0.18 -19.33
C GLU A 63 -11.35 0.14 -18.92
N LYS A 64 -10.77 1.29 -18.52
CA LYS A 64 -9.36 1.37 -18.08
C LYS A 64 -9.10 0.58 -16.80
N TYR A 65 -10.15 0.27 -16.03
CA TYR A 65 -10.09 -0.51 -14.80
C TYR A 65 -10.40 -2.00 -15.01
N GLN A 66 -10.76 -2.44 -16.23
CA GLN A 66 -11.15 -3.83 -16.45
C GLN A 66 -10.02 -4.82 -16.12
N HIS A 67 -8.82 -4.57 -16.63
CA HIS A 67 -7.63 -5.43 -16.48
C HIS A 67 -6.50 -4.79 -15.65
N ILE A 68 -6.79 -3.68 -14.98
CA ILE A 68 -5.75 -2.89 -14.32
C ILE A 68 -5.10 -3.69 -13.17
N ASP A 69 -5.86 -4.55 -12.50
CA ASP A 69 -5.47 -5.34 -11.32
C ASP A 69 -4.98 -6.76 -11.65
N ASP A 70 -4.90 -7.14 -12.93
CA ASP A 70 -4.52 -8.51 -13.34
C ASP A 70 -3.11 -8.88 -12.86
N TYR A 71 -2.22 -7.89 -12.80
CA TYR A 71 -0.85 -8.05 -12.35
C TYR A 71 -0.43 -6.87 -11.50
N ASP A 72 0.38 -7.15 -10.50
CA ASP A 72 1.01 -6.16 -9.64
C ASP A 72 2.21 -5.51 -10.32
N SER A 73 2.55 -4.32 -9.83
CA SER A 73 3.76 -3.60 -10.23
C SER A 73 4.85 -3.77 -9.17
N PHE A 74 5.35 -2.66 -8.65
CA PHE A 74 6.18 -2.61 -7.44
C PHE A 74 5.35 -2.64 -6.16
N ILE A 75 4.04 -2.42 -6.25
CA ILE A 75 3.05 -2.49 -5.17
C ILE A 75 1.91 -3.41 -5.61
N THR A 76 1.23 -4.03 -4.64
CA THR A 76 0.05 -4.83 -4.91
C THR A 76 -1.10 -3.97 -5.45
N HIS A 77 -1.85 -4.54 -6.37
CA HIS A 77 -3.02 -3.96 -7.01
C HIS A 77 -4.31 -4.60 -6.51
N LYS A 78 -4.24 -5.71 -5.77
CA LYS A 78 -5.41 -6.52 -5.33
C LYS A 78 -6.51 -5.70 -4.64
N ARG A 79 -6.14 -4.67 -3.89
CA ARG A 79 -7.09 -3.81 -3.16
C ARG A 79 -7.42 -2.50 -3.87
N ARG A 80 -6.79 -2.16 -5.00
CA ARG A 80 -6.88 -0.82 -5.62
C ARG A 80 -8.30 -0.30 -5.82
N LYS A 81 -9.20 -1.12 -6.38
CA LYS A 81 -10.61 -0.76 -6.58
C LYS A 81 -11.36 -0.65 -5.26
N ALA A 82 -11.14 -1.59 -4.35
CA ALA A 82 -11.75 -1.58 -3.03
C ALA A 82 -11.29 -0.37 -2.20
N ASP A 83 -10.02 0.01 -2.31
CA ASP A 83 -9.42 1.17 -1.66
C ASP A 83 -10.00 2.48 -2.20
N LEU A 84 -10.25 2.59 -3.51
CA LEU A 84 -10.97 3.73 -4.09
C LEU A 84 -12.39 3.84 -3.51
N GLU A 85 -13.12 2.73 -3.42
CA GLU A 85 -14.46 2.73 -2.84
C GLU A 85 -14.42 3.04 -1.33
N ARG A 86 -13.45 2.52 -0.58
CA ARG A 86 -13.27 2.86 0.83
C ARG A 86 -13.00 4.35 1.01
N ALA A 87 -12.02 4.90 0.28
CA ALA A 87 -11.68 6.31 0.34
C ALA A 87 -12.87 7.22 -0.03
N LYS A 88 -13.68 6.81 -1.01
CA LYS A 88 -14.92 7.49 -1.38
C LYS A 88 -15.96 7.44 -0.25
N ASN A 89 -16.18 6.27 0.34
CA ASN A 89 -17.26 6.06 1.31
C ASN A 89 -16.96 6.65 2.69
N MET A 90 -15.71 6.57 3.15
CA MET A 90 -15.31 7.12 4.46
C MET A 90 -14.79 8.56 4.39
N GLY A 91 -14.52 9.06 3.19
CA GLY A 91 -13.89 10.35 2.98
C GLY A 91 -12.36 10.25 3.00
N ILE A 92 -11.74 11.08 2.16
CA ILE A 92 -10.30 11.00 1.90
C ILE A 92 -9.43 11.38 3.10
N GLU A 93 -9.90 12.27 3.97
CA GLU A 93 -9.15 12.69 5.17
C GLU A 93 -9.01 11.52 6.15
N GLN A 94 -10.11 10.81 6.42
CA GLN A 94 -10.11 9.64 7.29
C GLN A 94 -9.30 8.50 6.67
N TYR A 95 -9.45 8.25 5.37
CA TYR A 95 -8.64 7.26 4.66
C TYR A 95 -7.15 7.58 4.76
N ASN A 96 -6.76 8.85 4.58
CA ASN A 96 -5.38 9.28 4.71
C ASN A 96 -4.83 9.10 6.13
N HIS A 97 -5.65 9.30 7.17
CA HIS A 97 -5.23 9.04 8.54
C HIS A 97 -4.88 7.56 8.76
N GLU A 98 -5.74 6.65 8.29
CA GLU A 98 -5.42 5.21 8.32
C GLU A 98 -4.14 4.90 7.53
N GLN A 99 -3.95 5.51 6.37
CA GLN A 99 -2.75 5.34 5.57
C GLN A 99 -1.47 5.83 6.27
N GLN A 100 -1.57 6.89 7.08
CA GLN A 100 -0.45 7.37 7.91
C GLN A 100 -0.10 6.37 9.00
N GLU A 101 -1.09 5.81 9.70
CA GLU A 101 -0.86 4.78 10.71
C GLU A 101 -0.23 3.53 10.09
N LYS A 102 -0.74 3.07 8.93
CA LYS A 102 -0.14 1.97 8.18
C LYS A 102 1.30 2.27 7.78
N ALA A 103 1.61 3.51 7.39
CA ALA A 103 2.97 3.92 7.04
C ALA A 103 3.90 3.95 8.27
N GLN A 104 3.40 4.35 9.44
CA GLN A 104 4.16 4.30 10.69
C GLN A 104 4.49 2.86 11.09
N ILE A 105 3.50 1.95 11.00
CA ILE A 105 3.70 0.51 11.23
C ILE A 105 4.72 -0.04 10.24
N LEU A 106 4.61 0.29 8.96
CA LEU A 106 5.56 -0.15 7.95
C LEU A 106 6.98 0.35 8.26
N SER A 107 7.13 1.61 8.64
CA SER A 107 8.43 2.19 9.02
C SER A 107 9.05 1.45 10.21
N TYR A 108 8.25 1.15 11.23
CA TYR A 108 8.67 0.36 12.39
C TYR A 108 9.14 -1.04 11.98
N LEU A 109 8.37 -1.76 11.15
CA LEU A 109 8.73 -3.10 10.68
C LEU A 109 10.02 -3.09 9.85
N LEU A 110 10.18 -2.10 8.98
CA LEU A 110 11.36 -1.97 8.14
C LEU A 110 12.62 -1.60 8.93
N SER A 111 12.47 -0.83 10.01
CA SER A 111 13.61 -0.39 10.83
C SER A 111 14.08 -1.49 11.79
N ASN A 112 13.16 -2.32 12.28
CA ASN A 112 13.45 -3.27 13.35
C ASN A 112 13.51 -4.73 12.89
N TYR A 113 12.93 -5.09 11.74
CA TYR A 113 12.78 -6.49 11.33
C TYR A 113 13.10 -6.74 9.85
N ASN A 114 13.77 -5.81 9.18
CA ASN A 114 14.25 -5.99 7.81
C ASN A 114 15.69 -6.51 7.80
N ASP A 115 15.84 -7.82 7.59
CA ASP A 115 17.14 -8.49 7.43
C ASP A 115 17.81 -8.27 6.04
N GLY A 116 17.37 -7.24 5.31
CA GLY A 116 17.77 -6.94 3.94
C GLY A 116 16.94 -7.65 2.86
N ARG A 117 15.98 -8.52 3.24
CA ARG A 117 15.18 -9.31 2.29
C ARG A 117 13.66 -9.20 2.49
N ARG A 118 13.19 -8.45 3.49
CA ARG A 118 11.75 -8.42 3.88
C ARG A 118 10.99 -7.18 3.46
N LYS A 119 11.65 -6.19 2.83
CA LYS A 119 10.99 -4.95 2.39
C LYS A 119 9.72 -5.20 1.59
N THR A 120 9.79 -6.04 0.55
CA THR A 120 8.62 -6.36 -0.28
C THR A 120 7.52 -7.06 0.52
N PHE A 121 7.88 -8.01 1.40
CA PHE A 121 6.92 -8.71 2.24
C PHE A 121 6.12 -7.74 3.11
N PHE A 122 6.80 -6.86 3.86
CA PHE A 122 6.12 -5.88 4.71
C PHE A 122 5.29 -4.88 3.91
N CYS A 123 5.79 -4.40 2.76
CA CYS A 123 5.01 -3.53 1.89
C CYS A 123 3.72 -4.22 1.42
N VAL A 124 3.77 -5.50 1.05
CA VAL A 124 2.57 -6.25 0.65
C VAL A 124 1.63 -6.46 1.84
N ALA A 125 2.16 -6.82 3.01
CA ALA A 125 1.38 -7.05 4.22
C ALA A 125 0.55 -5.81 4.61
N VAL A 126 1.16 -4.64 4.71
CA VAL A 126 0.45 -3.41 5.11
C VAL A 126 -0.57 -2.93 4.07
N ASN A 127 -0.40 -3.31 2.80
CA ASN A 127 -1.36 -3.00 1.75
C ASN A 127 -2.58 -3.94 1.77
N LEU A 128 -2.40 -5.21 2.14
CA LEU A 128 -3.46 -6.21 2.04
C LEU A 128 -4.26 -6.42 3.32
N LEU A 129 -3.62 -6.21 4.46
CA LEU A 129 -4.23 -6.34 5.78
C LEU A 129 -4.88 -5.02 6.21
N GLU A 130 -5.96 -5.13 6.98
CA GLU A 130 -6.66 -4.00 7.58
C GLU A 130 -5.85 -3.41 8.74
N LEU A 131 -6.09 -2.13 9.08
CA LEU A 131 -5.33 -1.46 10.15
C LEU A 131 -5.43 -2.22 11.49
N SER A 132 -6.60 -2.74 11.83
CA SER A 132 -6.81 -3.52 13.05
C SER A 132 -6.00 -4.82 13.10
N GLU A 133 -5.78 -5.46 11.95
CA GLU A 133 -4.96 -6.67 11.82
C GLU A 133 -3.47 -6.36 11.96
N LEU A 134 -3.05 -5.21 11.45
CA LEU A 134 -1.69 -4.73 11.64
C LEU A 134 -1.44 -4.37 13.11
N GLN A 135 -2.40 -3.74 13.77
CA GLN A 135 -2.34 -3.45 15.21
C GLN A 135 -2.34 -4.73 16.05
N GLU A 136 -3.12 -5.75 15.67
CA GLU A 136 -3.08 -7.08 16.29
C GLU A 136 -1.66 -7.69 16.18
N ALA A 137 -1.04 -7.64 15.00
CA ALA A 137 0.32 -8.12 14.79
C ALA A 137 1.33 -7.42 15.70
N ILE A 138 1.28 -6.08 15.76
CA ILE A 138 2.17 -5.29 16.60
C ILE A 138 1.96 -5.61 18.09
N LYS A 139 0.71 -5.74 18.53
CA LYS A 139 0.39 -6.12 19.90
C LYS A 139 0.94 -7.50 20.25
N GLN A 140 0.74 -8.50 19.38
CA GLN A 140 1.29 -9.85 19.58
C GLN A 140 2.82 -9.87 19.66
N MET A 141 3.49 -9.00 18.89
CA MET A 141 4.95 -8.84 18.96
C MET A 141 5.39 -8.22 20.29
N GLN A 142 4.67 -7.21 20.78
CA GLN A 142 4.96 -6.51 22.04
C GLN A 142 4.70 -7.38 23.27
N GLU A 143 3.72 -8.26 23.23
CA GLU A 143 3.39 -9.20 24.32
C GLU A 143 4.38 -10.38 24.41
N ASN A 144 5.19 -10.61 23.37
CA ASN A 144 6.21 -11.64 23.39
C ASN A 144 7.51 -11.14 24.03
N ASN A 145 7.63 -11.33 25.35
CA ASN A 145 8.81 -10.96 26.13
C ASN A 145 10.10 -11.69 25.71
N GLU A 146 10.00 -12.83 25.02
CA GLU A 146 11.16 -13.59 24.54
C GLU A 146 11.68 -13.05 23.20
N LEU A 147 10.85 -12.37 22.41
CA LEU A 147 11.21 -11.87 21.09
C LEU A 147 12.50 -11.03 21.10
N PRO A 148 12.69 -10.05 22.00
CA PRO A 148 13.93 -9.27 22.04
C PRO A 148 15.19 -10.09 22.41
N LEU A 149 15.01 -11.24 23.06
CA LEU A 149 16.10 -12.13 23.49
C LEU A 149 16.60 -13.04 22.36
N LEU A 150 15.79 -13.21 21.30
CA LEU A 150 16.16 -14.04 20.16
C LEU A 150 17.26 -13.37 19.33
N PRO A 151 18.11 -14.16 18.64
CA PRO A 151 18.99 -13.62 17.60
C PRO A 151 18.19 -12.87 16.54
N PHE A 152 18.71 -11.75 16.03
CA PHE A 152 18.01 -10.86 15.09
C PHE A 152 17.30 -11.60 13.93
N LYS A 153 17.96 -12.60 13.31
CA LYS A 153 17.34 -13.41 12.25
C LYS A 153 16.11 -14.18 12.71
N ALA A 154 16.12 -14.72 13.92
CA ALA A 154 14.98 -15.42 14.51
C ALA A 154 13.85 -14.43 14.86
N GLN A 155 14.17 -13.21 15.28
CA GLN A 155 13.18 -12.14 15.45
C GLN A 155 12.46 -11.84 14.13
N CYS A 156 13.21 -11.63 13.04
CA CYS A 156 12.64 -11.36 11.73
C CYS A 156 11.74 -12.51 11.23
N LEU A 157 12.14 -13.77 11.47
CA LEU A 157 11.32 -14.94 11.11
C LEU A 157 10.02 -14.98 11.91
N TYR A 158 10.10 -14.80 13.23
CA TYR A 158 8.92 -14.75 14.08
C TYR A 158 7.92 -13.67 13.63
N VAL A 159 8.41 -12.46 13.34
CA VAL A 159 7.55 -11.37 12.85
C VAL A 159 6.91 -11.75 11.52
N VAL A 160 7.65 -12.34 10.59
CA VAL A 160 7.05 -12.84 9.33
C VAL A 160 5.94 -13.86 9.59
N GLU A 161 6.15 -14.80 10.51
CA GLU A 161 5.16 -15.83 10.87
C GLU A 161 3.89 -15.23 11.49
N VAL A 162 4.00 -14.19 12.33
CA VAL A 162 2.84 -13.46 12.88
C VAL A 162 1.96 -12.93 11.75
N PHE A 163 2.56 -12.22 10.79
CA PHE A 163 1.82 -11.65 9.67
C PHE A 163 1.25 -12.75 8.74
N GLN A 164 1.98 -13.85 8.53
CA GLN A 164 1.49 -14.98 7.74
C GLN A 164 0.26 -15.63 8.38
N LYS A 165 0.27 -15.88 9.69
CA LYS A 165 -0.88 -16.46 10.42
C LYS A 165 -2.12 -15.57 10.30
N ILE A 166 -1.95 -14.25 10.43
CA ILE A 166 -3.06 -13.30 10.26
C ILE A 166 -3.62 -13.37 8.83
N ALA A 167 -2.74 -13.36 7.83
CA ALA A 167 -3.14 -13.43 6.43
C ALA A 167 -3.82 -14.76 6.08
N GLU A 168 -3.37 -15.89 6.63
CA GLU A 168 -3.99 -17.21 6.49
C GLU A 168 -5.41 -17.23 7.04
N ARG A 169 -5.65 -16.67 8.24
CA ARG A 169 -7.02 -16.54 8.80
C ARG A 169 -7.94 -15.70 7.91
N ARG A 170 -7.38 -14.82 7.09
CA ARG A 170 -8.11 -13.98 6.13
C ARG A 170 -8.13 -14.53 4.72
N ASN A 171 -7.52 -15.68 4.48
CA ASN A 171 -7.33 -16.28 3.16
C ASN A 171 -6.65 -15.32 2.16
N ILE A 172 -5.61 -14.62 2.63
CA ILE A 172 -4.82 -13.64 1.86
C ILE A 172 -3.42 -14.18 1.64
N GLU A 173 -2.97 -14.23 0.38
CA GLU A 173 -1.57 -14.49 0.04
C GLU A 173 -0.76 -13.18 0.04
N LEU A 174 0.24 -13.09 0.93
CA LEU A 174 1.17 -11.95 1.06
C LEU A 174 2.29 -11.97 0.01
N LYS A 175 1.90 -11.96 -1.26
CA LYS A 175 2.82 -12.00 -2.40
C LYS A 175 2.31 -11.14 -3.56
N LEU A 176 3.24 -10.56 -4.31
CA LEU A 176 2.95 -9.88 -5.57
C LEU A 176 2.64 -10.88 -6.69
N ILE A 177 1.59 -10.61 -7.45
CA ILE A 177 1.23 -11.31 -8.69
C ILE A 177 2.00 -10.66 -9.84
N LYS A 178 2.96 -11.36 -10.44
CA LYS A 178 3.74 -10.85 -11.57
C LYS A 178 3.19 -11.36 -12.89
N LYS A 179 3.25 -10.51 -13.92
CA LYS A 179 3.04 -10.96 -15.30
C LYS A 179 4.14 -11.93 -15.69
N LYS A 180 3.75 -13.11 -16.19
CA LYS A 180 4.67 -14.10 -16.75
C LYS A 180 5.16 -13.65 -18.13
#